data_AF-A0AAQ3UJ41-F1
#
_entry.id   AF-A0AAQ3UJ41-F1
#
_cell.length_a   1.000
_cell.length_b   1.000
_cell.length_c   1.000
_cell.angle_alpha   90.00
_cell.angle_beta   90.00
_cell.angle_gamma   90.00
#
_symmetry.space_group_name_H-M   'P 1'
#
loop_
_entity.id
_entity.type
_entity.pdbx_description
1 polymer ?
#
loop_
_entity_poly.entity_id
_entity_poly.type
_entity_poly.pdbx_seq_one_letter_code
_entity_poly.pdbx_strand_id
1 'polypeptide(L)'
;MDPLDATLFANRSLCWQRLKEGERALSDAQRCKELRPSWAKAWYREGMALSLLKGGHGDYEECWTFWRTIPLTSDPESSITLRGPDPRHLLLSSPRKPRT
;
A
#
# COMPACT_ATOMS: atom_id res chain seq x y z
N MET A 1 -1.42 10.60 22.96
CA MET A 1 -1.50 10.09 21.57
C MET A 1 -0.84 11.12 20.70
N ASP A 2 0.29 10.79 20.09
CA ASP A 2 1.01 11.74 19.25
C ASP A 2 0.31 11.86 17.90
N PRO A 3 -0.18 13.06 17.52
CA PRO A 3 -0.92 13.30 16.27
C PRO A 3 -0.06 13.15 15.00
N LEU A 4 1.22 12.78 15.17
CA LEU A 4 2.22 12.60 14.12
C LEU A 4 2.67 11.15 13.98
N ASP A 5 2.04 10.20 14.68
CA ASP A 5 2.39 8.79 14.55
C ASP A 5 1.85 8.22 13.23
N ALA A 6 2.73 8.10 12.23
CA ALA A 6 2.42 7.42 10.97
C ALA A 6 1.85 6.02 11.23
N THR A 7 2.26 5.33 12.30
CA THR A 7 1.75 3.99 12.63
C THR A 7 0.25 3.97 12.86
N LEU A 8 -0.28 5.01 13.50
CA LEU A 8 -1.71 5.17 13.73
C LEU A 8 -2.47 5.29 12.40
N PHE A 9 -2.01 6.14 11.49
CA PHE A 9 -2.61 6.33 10.18
C PHE A 9 -2.53 5.04 9.33
N ALA A 10 -1.41 4.30 9.37
CA ALA A 10 -1.28 3.03 8.66
C ALA A 10 -2.24 1.95 9.17
N ASN A 11 -2.48 1.91 10.48
CA ASN A 11 -3.44 0.98 11.09
C ASN A 11 -4.88 1.38 10.77
N ARG A 12 -5.18 2.69 10.80
CA ARG A 12 -6.50 3.21 10.45
C ARG A 12 -6.83 3.00 8.98
N SER A 13 -5.87 3.24 8.08
CA SER A 13 -5.98 2.91 6.65
C SER A 13 -6.31 1.44 6.41
N LEU A 14 -5.64 0.51 7.13
CA LEU A 14 -5.96 -0.92 7.05
C LEU A 14 -7.41 -1.22 7.49
N CYS A 15 -7.90 -0.58 8.55
CA CYS A 15 -9.28 -0.74 8.98
C CYS A 15 -10.26 -0.28 7.90
N TRP A 16 -10.01 0.87 7.27
CA TRP A 16 -10.82 1.35 6.15
C TRP A 16 -10.79 0.43 4.94
N GLN A 17 -9.63 -0.14 4.60
CA GLN A 17 -9.50 -1.14 3.53
C GLN A 17 -10.37 -2.37 3.80
N ARG A 18 -10.41 -2.85 5.05
CA ARG A 18 -11.27 -3.97 5.46
C ARG A 18 -12.76 -3.62 5.42
N LEU A 19 -13.09 -2.35 5.67
CA LEU A 19 -14.45 -1.81 5.52
C LEU A 19 -14.82 -1.51 4.06
N LYS A 20 -13.92 -1.76 3.11
CA LYS A 20 -14.08 -1.42 1.69
C LYS A 20 -14.30 0.08 1.43
N GLU A 21 -13.86 0.94 2.36
CA GLU A 21 -13.86 2.39 2.21
C GLU A 21 -12.51 2.87 1.65
N GLY A 22 -12.35 2.75 0.33
CA GLY A 22 -11.09 3.05 -0.35
C GLY A 22 -10.66 4.51 -0.24
N GLU A 23 -11.60 5.46 -0.23
CA GLU A 23 -11.30 6.89 -0.20
C GLU A 23 -10.68 7.29 1.13
N ARG A 24 -11.27 6.82 2.23
CA ARG A 24 -10.74 7.05 3.59
C ARG A 24 -9.42 6.33 3.81
N ALA A 25 -9.29 5.10 3.29
CA ALA A 25 -8.04 4.37 3.32
C ALA A 25 -6.91 5.12 2.60
N LEU A 26 -7.21 5.76 1.47
CA LEU A 26 -6.26 6.51 0.67
C LEU A 26 -5.79 7.77 1.41
N SER A 27 -6.72 8.54 1.97
CA SER A 27 -6.39 9.75 2.72
C SER A 27 -5.45 9.45 3.89
N ASP A 28 -5.72 8.37 4.64
CA ASP A 28 -4.85 7.94 5.74
C ASP A 28 -3.49 7.44 5.26
N ALA A 29 -3.44 6.72 4.14
CA ALA A 29 -2.20 6.23 3.56
C ALA A 29 -1.31 7.38 3.04
N GLN A 30 -1.91 8.41 2.43
CA GLN A 30 -1.21 9.61 1.99
C GLN A 30 -0.62 10.38 3.17
N ARG A 31 -1.39 10.53 4.26
CA ARG A 31 -0.88 11.16 5.49
C ARG A 31 0.30 10.39 6.08
N CYS A 32 0.22 9.06 6.04
CA CYS A 32 1.31 8.17 6.40
C CYS A 32 2.59 8.43 5.60
N LYS A 33 2.44 8.57 4.27
CA LYS A 33 3.54 8.85 3.36
C LYS A 33 4.15 10.23 3.59
N GLU A 34 3.32 11.24 3.86
CA GLU A 34 3.78 12.58 4.22
C GLU A 34 4.61 12.59 5.52
N LEU A 35 4.19 11.80 6.52
CA LEU A 35 4.87 11.72 7.81
C LEU A 35 6.17 10.91 7.75
N ARG A 36 6.18 9.79 7.00
CA ARG A 36 7.35 8.92 6.83
C ARG A 36 7.47 8.47 5.36
N PRO A 37 8.08 9.29 4.48
CA PRO A 37 8.23 8.94 3.07
C PRO A 37 9.17 7.76 2.84
N SER A 38 10.11 7.51 3.76
CA SER A 38 10.98 6.33 3.75
C SER A 38 10.31 5.05 4.26
N TRP A 39 9.07 5.12 4.75
CA TRP A 39 8.39 3.96 5.31
C TRP A 39 7.69 3.16 4.22
N ALA A 40 8.29 2.04 3.86
CA ALA A 40 7.77 1.09 2.87
C ALA A 40 6.28 0.71 3.08
N LYS A 41 5.81 0.64 4.33
CA LYS A 41 4.43 0.27 4.66
C LYS A 41 3.41 1.34 4.26
N ALA A 42 3.80 2.63 4.29
CA ALA A 42 2.94 3.74 3.88
C ALA A 42 2.58 3.62 2.39
N TRP A 43 3.58 3.39 1.53
CA TRP A 43 3.40 3.18 0.10
C TRP A 43 2.58 1.93 -0.22
N TYR A 44 2.79 0.83 0.52
CA TYR A 44 1.97 -0.37 0.37
C TYR A 44 0.49 -0.11 0.71
N ARG A 45 0.22 0.64 1.78
CA ARG A 45 -1.16 1.02 2.16
C ARG A 45 -1.82 1.90 1.11
N GLU A 46 -1.07 2.82 0.51
CA GLU A 46 -1.57 3.69 -0.56
C GLU A 46 -1.94 2.87 -1.79
N GLY A 47 -1.05 1.98 -2.25
CA GLY A 47 -1.32 1.09 -3.38
C GLY A 47 -2.54 0.18 -3.14
N MET A 48 -2.71 -0.36 -1.93
CA MET A 48 -3.91 -1.12 -1.57
C MET A 48 -5.19 -0.28 -1.61
N ALA A 49 -5.14 0.96 -1.11
CA ALA A 49 -6.29 1.86 -1.13
C ALA A 49 -6.68 2.26 -2.58
N LEU A 50 -5.69 2.56 -3.41
CA LEU A 50 -5.87 2.84 -4.85
C LEU A 50 -6.45 1.64 -5.59
N SER A 51 -5.97 0.43 -5.30
CA SER A 51 -6.50 -0.82 -5.85
C SER A 51 -7.98 -1.00 -5.52
N LEU A 52 -8.39 -0.67 -4.29
CA LEU A 52 -9.76 -0.72 -3.83
C LEU A 52 -10.66 0.30 -4.54
N LEU A 53 -10.14 1.49 -4.85
CA LEU A 53 -10.87 2.58 -5.51
C LEU A 53 -11.00 2.39 -7.03
N LYS A 54 -9.91 2.00 -7.70
CA LYS A 54 -9.85 1.89 -9.17
C LYS A 54 -10.16 0.47 -9.68
N GLY A 55 -10.69 -0.42 -8.84
CA GLY A 55 -11.07 -1.78 -9.26
C GLY A 55 -9.89 -2.64 -9.72
N GLY A 56 -8.72 -2.50 -9.08
CA GLY A 56 -7.59 -3.40 -9.26
C GLY A 56 -6.43 -2.92 -10.15
N HIS A 57 -6.58 -1.83 -10.93
CA HIS A 57 -5.61 -1.50 -11.99
C HIS A 57 -4.92 -0.13 -11.91
N GLY A 58 -5.24 0.73 -10.93
CA GLY A 58 -4.71 2.09 -10.90
C GLY A 58 -3.52 2.29 -9.98
N ASP A 59 -2.39 2.73 -10.54
CA ASP A 59 -1.29 3.46 -9.87
C ASP A 59 -0.50 2.71 -8.78
N TYR A 60 -0.62 1.38 -8.69
CA TYR A 60 0.21 0.57 -7.78
C TYR A 60 1.68 0.51 -8.23
N GLU A 61 1.96 0.72 -9.52
CA GLU A 61 3.32 0.64 -10.09
C GLU A 61 4.26 1.70 -9.50
N GLU A 62 3.78 2.93 -9.30
CA GLU A 62 4.60 4.00 -8.72
C GLU A 62 4.93 3.72 -7.25
N CYS A 63 3.93 3.28 -6.47
CA CYS A 63 4.13 2.86 -5.09
C CYS A 63 5.10 1.67 -4.98
N TRP A 64 4.99 0.70 -5.90
CA TRP A 64 5.80 -0.52 -5.91
C TRP A 64 7.24 -0.28 -6.36
N THR A 65 7.43 0.52 -7.40
CA THR A 65 8.76 0.91 -7.89
C THR A 65 9.50 1.70 -6.83
N PHE A 66 8.86 2.68 -6.19
CA PHE A 66 9.45 3.42 -5.08
C PHE A 66 9.73 2.54 -3.87
N TRP A 67 8.81 1.64 -3.50
CA TRP A 67 9.05 0.67 -2.42
C TRP A 67 10.35 -0.13 -2.64
N ARG A 68 10.63 -0.54 -3.87
CA ARG A 68 11.82 -1.32 -4.23
C ARG A 68 13.11 -0.49 -4.19
N THR A 69 13.04 0.83 -4.26
CA THR A 69 14.22 1.71 -4.16
C THR A 69 14.56 2.09 -2.71
N ILE A 70 13.62 1.93 -1.77
CA ILE A 70 13.87 2.18 -0.34
C ILE A 70 14.91 1.17 0.17
N PRO A 71 16.06 1.62 0.70
CA PRO A 71 17.05 0.72 1.28
C PRO A 71 16.43 -0.05 2.45
N LEU A 72 16.61 -1.39 2.51
CA LEU A 72 16.11 -2.24 3.61
C LEU A 72 16.57 -1.76 5.00
N THR A 73 17.68 -1.03 5.07
CA THR A 73 18.23 -0.45 6.30
C THR A 73 17.46 0.77 6.81
N SER A 74 16.61 1.37 5.97
CA SER A 74 15.85 2.59 6.29
C SER A 74 14.67 2.31 7.24
N ASP A 75 14.23 1.05 7.32
CA ASP A 75 13.17 0.66 8.24
C ASP A 75 13.37 -0.77 8.76
N PRO A 76 13.66 -0.96 10.06
CA PRO A 76 13.83 -2.30 10.63
C PRO A 76 12.55 -3.15 10.57
N GLU A 77 11.38 -2.52 10.39
CA GLU A 77 10.09 -3.22 10.23
C GLU A 77 9.79 -3.66 8.79
N SER A 78 10.60 -3.21 7.82
CA SER A 78 10.40 -3.50 6.39
C SER A 78 10.60 -4.98 6.06
N SER A 79 11.47 -5.67 6.80
CA SER A 79 11.83 -7.08 6.58
C SER A 79 10.82 -8.08 7.19
N ILE A 80 9.99 -7.66 8.15
CA ILE A 80 9.19 -8.59 8.99
C ILE A 80 7.70 -8.61 8.59
N THR A 81 7.19 -7.61 7.86
CA THR A 81 5.73 -7.34 7.85
C THR A 81 5.01 -7.52 6.50
N LEU A 82 5.67 -7.96 5.44
CA LEU A 82 5.00 -8.27 4.15
C LEU A 82 4.37 -9.68 4.14
N ARG A 83 3.55 -9.97 5.16
CA ARG A 83 2.53 -11.05 5.14
C ARG A 83 1.20 -10.58 4.52
N GLY A 84 1.25 -9.57 3.66
CA GLY A 84 0.17 -9.19 2.76
C GLY A 84 0.37 -9.87 1.40
N PRO A 85 -0.69 -10.11 0.61
CA PRO A 85 -0.54 -10.70 -0.71
C PRO A 85 0.44 -9.85 -1.52
N ASP A 86 1.44 -10.50 -2.13
CA ASP A 86 2.32 -9.89 -3.12
C ASP A 86 1.41 -9.19 -4.15
N PRO A 87 1.55 -7.89 -4.41
CA PRO A 87 0.72 -7.19 -5.38
C PRO A 87 0.79 -7.83 -6.79
N ARG A 88 1.82 -8.63 -7.09
CA ARG A 88 1.86 -9.48 -8.30
C ARG A 88 0.76 -10.53 -8.36
N HIS A 89 0.29 -11.05 -7.22
CA HIS A 89 -0.84 -11.99 -7.18
C HIS A 89 -2.17 -11.31 -7.55
N LEU A 90 -2.30 -9.99 -7.38
CA LEU A 90 -3.48 -9.24 -7.82
C LEU A 90 -3.45 -9.00 -9.34
N LEU A 91 -2.25 -8.87 -9.94
CA LEU A 91 -2.06 -8.65 -11.38
C LEU A 91 -2.24 -9.89 -12.24
N LEU A 92 -2.05 -11.09 -11.68
CA LEU A 92 -2.23 -12.34 -12.42
C LEU A 92 -3.71 -12.74 -12.65
N SER A 93 -4.68 -11.91 -12.25
CA SER A 93 -6.10 -12.16 -12.48
C SER A 93 -6.64 -11.56 -13.79
N SER A 94 -5.80 -10.91 -14.61
CA SER A 94 -6.17 -10.57 -15.99
C SER A 94 -6.42 -11.86 -16.82
N PRO A 95 -7.49 -11.92 -17.63
CA PRO A 95 -7.85 -13.13 -18.38
C PRO A 95 -6.71 -13.52 -19.32
N ARG A 96 -6.29 -14.78 -19.25
CA ARG A 96 -5.30 -15.37 -20.18
C ARG A 96 -5.79 -15.07 -21.60
N LYS A 97 -4.97 -14.35 -22.39
CA LYS A 97 -5.23 -14.21 -23.83
C LYS A 97 -5.42 -15.62 -24.42
N PRO A 98 -6.47 -15.88 -25.21
CA PRO A 98 -6.66 -17.17 -25.84
C PRO A 98 -5.47 -17.45 -26.74
N ARG A 99 -4.88 -18.63 -26.58
CA ARG A 99 -3.80 -19.13 -27.42
C ARG A 99 -4.42 -19.50 -28.77
N THR A 100 -4.13 -18.71 -29.80
CA THR A 100 -4.36 -19.08 -31.20
C THR A 100 -3.44 -20.23 -31.59
#